data_AF-X1JXD0-F1
#
_entry.id   AF-X1JXD0-F1
#
_cell.length_a   1.000
_cell.length_b   1.000
_cell.length_c   1.000
_cell.angle_alpha   90.00
_cell.angle_beta   90.00
_cell.angle_gamma   90.00
#
_symmetry.space_group_name_H-M   'P 1'
#
loop_
_entity.id
_entity.type
_entity.pdbx_description
1 polymer ?
#
loop_
_entity_poly.entity_id
_entity_poly.type
_entity_poly.pdbx_seq_one_letter_code
_entity_poly.pdbx_strand_id
1 'polypeptide(L)'
;MKLSDDYNENVFINCPLDSDYKPLFKAILFTVFDCGFIARCALEEGDASQIRLEKIYALITDCRYGIHDISRTELDCDTNLP
;
A
#
# COMPACT_ATOMS: atom_id res chain seq x y z
N MET A 1 19.44 8.72 3.77
CA MET A 1 18.55 8.37 2.64
C MET A 1 18.04 9.69 2.07
N LYS A 2 18.16 9.93 0.76
CA LYS A 2 17.63 11.14 0.14
C LYS A 2 16.11 10.97 0.04
N LEU A 3 15.32 11.93 0.51
CA LEU A 3 13.87 11.92 0.35
C LEU A 3 13.54 12.06 -1.14
N SER A 4 12.47 11.39 -1.59
CA SER A 4 11.85 11.64 -2.90
C SER A 4 11.55 13.14 -3.05
N ASP A 5 11.78 13.69 -4.24
CA ASP A 5 11.44 15.08 -4.54
C ASP A 5 9.91 15.33 -4.40
N ASP A 6 9.11 14.26 -4.44
CA ASP A 6 7.65 14.25 -4.25
C ASP A 6 7.22 13.76 -2.85
N TYR A 7 8.12 13.77 -1.86
CA TYR A 7 7.82 13.22 -0.51
C TYR A 7 6.54 13.80 0.11
N ASN A 8 6.30 15.11 -0.05
CA ASN A 8 5.14 15.77 0.54
C ASN A 8 3.84 15.46 -0.21
N GLU A 9 3.94 15.02 -1.45
CA GLU A 9 2.83 14.70 -2.34
C GLU A 9 2.52 13.19 -2.30
N ASN A 10 3.47 12.37 -1.85
CA ASN A 10 3.33 10.91 -1.81
C ASN A 10 2.46 10.42 -0.63
N VAL A 11 1.52 9.53 -0.95
CA VAL A 11 0.64 8.83 -0.02
C VAL A 11 0.84 7.33 -0.15
N PHE A 12 1.35 6.68 0.89
CA PHE A 12 1.50 5.23 0.94
C PHE A 12 0.15 4.56 1.23
N ILE A 13 -0.29 3.65 0.36
CA ILE A 13 -1.55 2.92 0.49
C ILE A 13 -1.24 1.45 0.76
N ASN A 14 -1.67 0.97 1.93
CA ASN A 14 -1.54 -0.43 2.34
C ASN A 14 -2.90 -0.95 2.84
N CYS A 15 -3.65 -1.56 1.93
CA CYS A 15 -4.97 -2.12 2.17
C CYS A 15 -5.12 -3.45 1.40
N PRO A 16 -6.21 -4.22 1.62
CA PRO A 16 -6.48 -5.41 0.83
C PRO A 16 -6.67 -5.06 -0.65
N LEU A 17 -6.36 -6.02 -1.52
CA LEU A 17 -6.36 -5.85 -2.98
C LEU A 17 -7.17 -6.94 -3.69
N ASP A 18 -8.01 -7.63 -2.93
CA ASP A 18 -8.91 -8.65 -3.43
C ASP A 18 -10.09 -8.02 -4.20
N SER A 19 -10.94 -8.90 -4.75
CA SER A 19 -12.11 -8.48 -5.53
C SER A 19 -13.05 -7.58 -4.74
N ASP A 20 -13.21 -7.86 -3.46
CA ASP A 20 -14.23 -7.26 -2.61
C ASP A 20 -13.80 -5.87 -2.15
N TYR A 21 -12.50 -5.66 -1.94
CA TYR A 21 -11.93 -4.36 -1.58
C TYR A 21 -11.67 -3.47 -2.80
N LYS A 22 -11.62 -4.02 -4.01
CA LYS A 22 -11.31 -3.28 -5.25
C LYS A 22 -12.14 -2.01 -5.48
N PRO A 23 -13.47 -1.96 -5.20
CA PRO A 23 -14.24 -0.72 -5.32
C PRO A 23 -13.76 0.37 -4.35
N LEU A 24 -13.46 0.00 -3.10
CA LEU A 24 -12.95 0.93 -2.09
C LEU A 24 -11.53 1.40 -2.42
N PHE A 25 -10.66 0.49 -2.86
CA PHE A 25 -9.32 0.84 -3.33
C PHE A 25 -9.36 1.89 -4.45
N LYS A 26 -10.26 1.72 -5.43
CA LYS A 26 -10.45 2.72 -6.51
C LYS A 26 -10.93 4.07 -5.98
N ALA A 27 -11.82 4.09 -5.00
CA ALA A 27 -12.28 5.33 -4.38
C ALA A 27 -11.15 6.05 -3.63
N ILE A 28 -10.27 5.30 -2.93
CA ILE A 28 -9.07 5.83 -2.29
C ILE A 28 -8.15 6.45 -3.35
N LEU A 29 -7.81 5.71 -4.41
CA LEU A 29 -6.96 6.22 -5.49
C LEU A 29 -7.54 7.47 -6.13
N PHE A 30 -8.83 7.47 -6.46
CA PHE A 30 -9.51 8.63 -7.02
C PHE A 30 -9.36 9.85 -6.11
N THR A 31 -9.63 9.69 -4.81
CA THR A 31 -9.56 10.79 -3.84
C THR A 31 -8.13 11.33 -3.70
N VAL A 32 -7.14 10.45 -3.63
CA VAL A 32 -5.72 10.86 -3.56
C VAL A 32 -5.35 11.70 -4.77
N PHE A 33 -5.72 11.27 -5.97
CA PHE A 33 -5.45 12.01 -7.20
C PHE A 33 -6.23 13.32 -7.29
N ASP A 34 -7.52 13.32 -6.91
CA ASP A 34 -8.37 14.51 -6.91
C ASP A 34 -7.85 15.59 -5.94
N CYS A 35 -7.26 15.18 -4.82
CA CYS A 35 -6.59 16.07 -3.88
C CYS A 35 -5.19 16.53 -4.35
N GLY A 36 -4.71 16.11 -5.53
CA GLY A 36 -3.41 16.50 -6.07
C GLY A 36 -2.20 15.75 -5.50
N PHE A 37 -2.44 14.61 -4.84
CA PHE A 37 -1.40 13.75 -4.27
C PHE A 37 -1.06 12.57 -5.21
N ILE A 38 0.04 11.88 -4.89
CA ILE A 38 0.56 10.73 -5.63
C ILE A 38 0.33 9.47 -4.80
N ALA A 39 -0.51 8.57 -5.30
CA ALA A 39 -0.74 7.27 -4.68
C ALA A 39 0.46 6.33 -4.89
N ARG A 40 0.98 5.75 -3.80
CA ARG A 40 2.09 4.78 -3.80
C ARG A 40 1.62 3.50 -3.12
N CYS A 41 1.61 2.37 -3.82
CA CYS A 41 1.18 1.08 -3.24
C CYS A 41 2.17 -0.02 -3.57
N ALA A 42 2.27 -1.06 -2.72
CA ALA A 42 3.25 -2.13 -2.84
C ALA A 42 2.91 -3.20 -3.91
N LEU A 43 2.01 -2.91 -4.85
CA LEU A 43 1.63 -3.78 -5.98
C LEU A 43 2.65 -3.67 -7.12
N GLU A 44 3.94 -3.90 -6.84
CA GLU A 44 4.95 -3.97 -7.88
C GLU A 44 5.81 -5.23 -7.70
N GLU A 45 5.44 -6.25 -8.48
CA GLU A 45 6.17 -7.47 -8.84
C GLU A 45 6.52 -8.48 -7.74
N GLY A 46 6.03 -9.70 -7.97
CA GLY A 46 6.36 -10.90 -7.21
C GLY A 46 7.74 -11.42 -7.55
N ASP A 47 8.65 -11.31 -6.60
CA ASP A 47 9.62 -12.37 -6.31
C ASP A 47 10.28 -12.10 -4.96
N ALA A 48 10.41 -13.14 -4.14
CA ALA A 48 11.02 -13.18 -2.81
C ALA A 48 10.45 -12.23 -1.71
N SER A 49 9.95 -12.82 -0.62
CA SER A 49 9.38 -12.13 0.54
C SER A 49 10.29 -11.07 1.19
N GLN A 50 11.61 -11.24 1.11
CA GLN A 50 12.59 -10.25 1.61
C GLN A 50 12.59 -8.97 0.75
N ILE A 51 12.55 -9.11 -0.57
CA ILE A 51 12.46 -7.97 -1.51
C ILE A 51 11.16 -7.21 -1.28
N ARG A 52 10.06 -7.91 -0.98
CA ARG A 52 8.78 -7.27 -0.68
C ARG A 52 8.84 -6.38 0.56
N LEU A 53 9.49 -6.84 1.64
CA LEU A 53 9.59 -6.07 2.87
C LEU A 53 10.47 -4.82 2.68
N GLU A 54 11.60 -4.95 1.99
CA GLU A 54 12.47 -3.83 1.67
C GLU A 54 11.78 -2.78 0.78
N LYS A 55 11.01 -3.22 -0.23
CA LYS A 55 10.17 -2.33 -1.05
C LYS A 55 9.14 -1.58 -0.21
N ILE A 56 8.48 -2.26 0.73
CA ILE A 56 7.51 -1.63 1.64
C ILE A 56 8.22 -0.56 2.49
N TYR A 57 9.38 -0.86 3.06
CA TYR A 57 10.15 0.13 3.82
C TYR A 57 10.55 1.34 2.99
N ALA A 58 10.99 1.12 1.75
CA ALA A 58 11.33 2.20 0.83
C ALA A 58 10.10 3.08 0.53
N LEU A 59 8.96 2.45 0.20
CA LEU A 59 7.69 3.16 -0.06
C LEU A 59 7.24 3.98 1.15
N ILE A 60 7.28 3.40 2.36
CA ILE A 60 6.93 4.13 3.59
C ILE A 60 7.86 5.33 3.79
N THR A 61 9.16 5.16 3.54
CA THR A 61 10.15 6.23 3.74
C THR A 61 9.99 7.37 2.74
N ASP A 62 9.50 7.08 1.54
CA ASP A 62 9.28 8.06 0.47
C ASP A 62 7.94 8.79 0.53
N CYS A 63 7.07 8.47 1.50
CA CYS A 63 5.74 9.07 1.64
C CYS A 63 5.61 9.88 2.93
N ARG A 64 5.06 11.09 2.84
CA ARG A 64 4.65 11.88 4.01
C ARG A 64 3.39 11.34 4.68
N TYR A 65 2.48 10.78 3.88
CA TYR A 65 1.17 10.35 4.32
C TYR A 65 0.98 8.84 4.15
N GLY A 66 0.07 8.26 4.92
CA GLY A 66 -0.28 6.84 4.85
C GLY A 66 -1.79 6.63 4.98
N ILE A 67 -2.34 5.75 4.14
CA ILE A 67 -3.71 5.22 4.22
C ILE A 67 -3.60 3.72 4.42
N HIS A 68 -4.14 3.24 5.55
CA HIS A 68 -3.95 1.86 5.99
C HIS A 68 -5.27 1.22 6.35
N ASP A 69 -5.49 0.03 5.80
CA ASP A 69 -6.52 -0.89 6.25
C ASP A 69 -5.90 -2.28 6.38
N ILE A 70 -5.32 -2.55 7.54
CA ILE A 70 -4.62 -3.80 7.85
C ILE A 70 -5.51 -4.65 8.78
N SER A 71 -6.82 -4.40 8.75
CA SER A 71 -7.77 -5.01 9.67
C SER A 71 -8.23 -6.41 9.25
N ARG A 72 -7.85 -6.85 8.05
CA ARG A 72 -8.24 -8.15 7.52
C ARG A 72 -7.37 -9.27 8.11
N THR A 73 -7.97 -10.02 9.03
CA THR A 73 -7.48 -11.32 9.49
C THR A 73 -8.37 -12.39 8.89
N GLU A 74 -7.84 -13.21 7.99
CA GLU A 74 -8.53 -14.38 7.48
C GLU A 74 -7.74 -15.62 7.91
N LEU A 75 -8.44 -16.69 8.26
CA LEU A 75 -7.78 -17.93 8.59
C LEU A 75 -7.13 -18.49 7.33
N ASP A 76 -5.85 -18.80 7.42
CA ASP A 76 -5.18 -19.59 6.40
C ASP A 76 -5.87 -20.95 6.27
N CYS A 77 -6.24 -21.33 5.04
CA CYS A 77 -7.05 -22.53 4.81
C CYS A 77 -6.31 -23.84 5.14
N ASP A 78 -4.97 -23.80 5.17
CA ASP A 78 -4.13 -24.96 5.43
C ASP A 78 -3.80 -25.11 6.92
N THR A 79 -3.64 -23.99 7.64
CA THR A 79 -3.17 -23.96 9.04
C THR A 79 -4.22 -23.52 10.05
N ASN A 80 -5.34 -22.93 9.61
CA ASN A 80 -6.36 -22.29 10.46
C ASN A 80 -5.76 -21.28 11.46
N LEU A 81 -4.67 -20.62 11.07
CA LEU A 81 -4.08 -19.53 11.83
C LEU A 81 -4.43 -18.19 11.15
N PRO A 82 -4.69 -17.12 11.92
CA PRO A 82 -4.89 -15.77 11.36
C PRO A 82 -3.61 -15.15 10.78
#